data_AF-A0A1S5VKN4-F1
#
_entry.id   AF-A0A1S5VKN4-F1
#
_cell.length_a   1.000
_cell.length_b   1.000
_cell.length_c   1.000
_cell.angle_alpha   90.00
_cell.angle_beta   90.00
_cell.angle_gamma   90.00
#
_symmetry.space_group_name_H-M   'P 1'
#
loop_
_entity.id
_entity.type
_entity.pdbx_description
1 polymer ?
#
loop_
_entity_poly.entity_id
_entity_poly.type
_entity_poly.pdbx_seq_one_letter_code
_entity_poly.pdbx_strand_id
1 'polypeptide(L)'
;MSNLFSIFDPTTEINNLPLNWTSTAIGLLLIPTSIWLVPSRNSMMVTLLMNKLHQEMKTILSKGNENKGNSFILTSLFLMILTNNFLGLFPYIFTSTSHLTLTLTLALPMWLSFMLFGWIKNTNHMFEHLVPQGTPSMLMPFMVIIETISNIIRPGTLAVRLTANMIAGHLLLTLLGNNGPSMSHTLLTVLITAQILLLILEAAVAIIQSYVFAILSTLYSSEVN
;
A
#
# COMPACT_ATOMS: atom_id res chain seq x y z
N MET A 1 -12.44 30.73 1.95
CA MET A 1 -11.42 29.83 2.50
C MET A 1 -11.86 28.42 2.18
N SER A 2 -11.43 27.87 1.04
CA SER A 2 -11.58 26.43 0.83
C SER A 2 -10.79 25.73 1.94
N ASN A 3 -11.46 24.88 2.71
CA ASN A 3 -10.77 24.04 3.68
C ASN A 3 -9.69 23.25 2.92
N LEU A 4 -8.46 23.18 3.45
CA LEU A 4 -7.38 22.39 2.84
C LEU A 4 -7.79 20.93 2.59
N PHE A 5 -8.72 20.43 3.40
CA PHE A 5 -9.29 19.10 3.28
C PHE A 5 -10.29 18.92 2.14
N SER A 6 -10.72 19.99 1.45
CA SER A 6 -11.64 19.88 0.31
C SER A 6 -11.07 19.08 -0.86
N ILE A 7 -9.74 18.89 -0.89
CA ILE A 7 -9.04 18.07 -1.89
C ILE A 7 -9.29 16.58 -1.64
N PHE A 8 -9.63 16.20 -0.41
CA PHE A 8 -9.95 14.83 -0.01
C PHE A 8 -11.46 14.58 0.09
N ASP A 9 -12.32 15.55 -0.22
CA ASP A 9 -13.76 15.35 -0.08
C ASP A 9 -14.27 14.38 -1.18
N PRO A 10 -14.79 13.19 -0.82
CA PRO A 10 -15.29 12.21 -1.79
C PRO A 10 -16.66 12.58 -2.34
N THR A 11 -17.29 13.63 -1.80
CA THR A 11 -18.66 14.07 -2.07
C THR A 11 -18.77 15.01 -3.27
N THR A 12 -17.69 15.21 -4.05
CA THR A 12 -17.80 15.89 -5.33
C THR A 12 -18.50 14.97 -6.33
N GLU A 13 -19.83 15.06 -6.33
CA GLU A 13 -20.68 14.25 -7.18
C GLU A 13 -20.93 14.94 -8.52
N ILE A 14 -20.75 14.21 -9.62
CA ILE A 14 -21.31 14.60 -10.92
C ILE A 14 -22.64 13.85 -11.02
N ASN A 15 -23.76 14.57 -11.18
CA ASN A 15 -25.10 13.97 -11.26
C ASN A 15 -25.41 12.94 -10.15
N ASN A 16 -25.15 13.31 -8.88
CA ASN A 16 -25.37 12.48 -7.69
C ASN A 16 -24.60 11.13 -7.65
N LEU A 17 -23.59 10.95 -8.50
CA LEU A 17 -22.69 9.80 -8.44
C LEU A 17 -21.31 10.25 -7.95
N PRO A 18 -20.74 9.60 -6.90
CA PRO A 18 -19.39 9.91 -6.42
C PRO A 18 -18.35 9.38 -7.42
N LEU A 19 -18.08 10.16 -8.46
CA LEU A 19 -17.20 9.78 -9.57
C LEU A 19 -15.71 9.70 -9.16
N ASN A 20 -15.33 10.23 -8.00
CA ASN A 20 -13.94 10.23 -7.51
C ASN A 20 -13.33 8.83 -7.41
N TRP A 21 -14.16 7.82 -7.13
CA TRP A 21 -13.72 6.43 -7.05
C TRP A 21 -13.26 5.86 -8.40
N THR A 22 -13.67 6.46 -9.51
CA THR A 22 -13.21 6.06 -10.86
C THR A 22 -11.70 6.22 -11.04
N SER A 23 -11.02 7.05 -10.22
CA SER A 23 -9.56 7.19 -10.29
C SER A 23 -8.84 5.86 -10.02
N THR A 24 -9.41 4.99 -9.19
CA THR A 24 -8.88 3.64 -8.95
C THR A 24 -8.87 2.78 -10.22
N ALA A 25 -9.90 2.91 -11.06
CA ALA A 25 -10.01 2.17 -12.31
C ALA A 25 -9.04 2.68 -13.38
N ILE A 26 -8.74 3.98 -13.38
CA ILE A 26 -7.75 4.59 -14.29
C ILE A 26 -6.36 3.97 -14.06
N GLY A 27 -5.97 3.70 -12.82
CA GLY A 27 -4.70 3.05 -12.49
C GLY A 27 -4.51 1.65 -13.08
N LEU A 28 -5.61 0.93 -13.28
CA LEU A 28 -5.58 -0.40 -13.90
C LEU A 28 -5.40 -0.32 -15.43
N LEU A 29 -5.95 0.71 -16.08
CA LEU A 29 -5.81 0.91 -17.53
C LEU A 29 -4.37 1.22 -17.96
N LEU A 30 -3.54 1.76 -17.06
CA LEU A 30 -2.14 2.06 -17.35
C LEU A 30 -1.26 0.81 -17.51
N ILE A 31 -1.73 -0.35 -17.07
CA ILE A 31 -0.97 -1.59 -17.16
C ILE A 31 -0.98 -2.06 -18.63
N PRO A 32 0.19 -2.13 -19.30
CA PRO A 32 0.24 -2.46 -20.71
C PRO A 32 -0.16 -3.92 -20.94
N THR A 33 -1.22 -4.14 -21.74
CA THR A 33 -1.66 -5.47 -22.15
C THR A 33 -0.81 -6.00 -23.30
N SER A 34 -0.38 -7.27 -23.23
CA SER A 34 0.33 -7.95 -24.32
C SER A 34 -0.65 -8.47 -25.37
N ILE A 35 -1.05 -7.61 -26.30
CA ILE A 35 -1.92 -8.01 -27.42
C ILE A 35 -1.11 -8.65 -28.57
N TRP A 36 0.17 -8.28 -28.69
CA TRP A 36 1.07 -8.69 -29.78
C TRP A 36 2.10 -9.71 -29.30
N LEU A 37 2.54 -10.59 -30.22
CA LEU A 37 3.53 -11.64 -29.93
C LEU A 37 4.90 -11.07 -29.52
N VAL A 38 5.25 -9.89 -30.03
CA VAL A 38 6.41 -9.13 -29.56
C VAL A 38 5.93 -8.07 -28.56
N PRO A 39 6.44 -8.08 -27.31
CA PRO A 39 6.06 -7.07 -26.33
C PRO A 39 6.60 -5.69 -26.72
N SER A 40 5.83 -4.63 -26.43
CA SER A 40 6.30 -3.25 -26.55
C SER A 40 7.33 -2.95 -25.44
N ARG A 41 8.13 -1.89 -25.61
CA ARG A 41 9.11 -1.48 -24.58
C ARG A 41 8.47 -1.29 -23.20
N ASN A 42 7.27 -0.72 -23.16
CA ASN A 42 6.53 -0.52 -21.91
C ASN A 42 6.07 -1.84 -21.29
N SER A 43 5.53 -2.77 -22.08
CA SER A 43 5.16 -4.09 -21.55
C SER A 43 6.39 -4.89 -21.13
N MET A 44 7.52 -4.77 -21.82
CA MET A 44 8.78 -5.41 -21.43
C MET A 44 9.35 -4.87 -20.11
N MET A 45 9.25 -3.55 -19.88
CA MET A 45 9.64 -2.96 -18.59
C MET A 45 8.77 -3.48 -17.44
N VAL A 46 7.45 -3.54 -17.65
CA VAL A 46 6.51 -4.05 -16.63
C VAL A 46 6.72 -5.54 -16.40
N THR A 47 6.91 -6.37 -17.43
CA THR A 47 7.15 -7.81 -17.24
C THR A 47 8.48 -8.08 -16.53
N LEU A 48 9.53 -7.29 -16.80
CA LEU A 48 10.81 -7.41 -16.08
C LEU A 48 10.66 -7.03 -14.59
N LEU A 49 9.91 -5.97 -14.28
CA LEU A 49 9.58 -5.61 -12.89
C LEU A 49 8.82 -6.73 -12.20
N MET A 50 7.77 -7.26 -12.83
CA MET A 50 6.95 -8.33 -12.26
C MET A 50 7.74 -9.62 -12.04
N ASN A 51 8.64 -9.99 -12.95
CA ASN A 51 9.48 -11.17 -12.82
C ASN A 51 10.48 -11.05 -11.66
N LYS A 52 11.12 -9.89 -11.49
CA LYS A 52 12.01 -9.65 -10.34
C LYS A 52 11.26 -9.72 -9.02
N LEU A 53 10.11 -9.06 -8.93
CA LEU A 53 9.28 -9.11 -7.72
C LEU A 53 8.81 -10.53 -7.42
N HIS A 54 8.38 -11.27 -8.45
CA HIS A 54 7.97 -12.67 -8.26
C HIS A 54 9.13 -13.53 -7.75
N GLN A 55 10.36 -13.31 -8.23
CA GLN A 55 11.55 -14.01 -7.72
C GLN A 55 11.81 -13.70 -6.24
N GLU A 56 11.77 -12.42 -5.85
CA GLU A 56 11.95 -12.01 -4.44
C GLU A 56 10.84 -12.55 -3.53
N MET A 57 9.58 -12.50 -3.96
CA MET A 57 8.50 -13.08 -3.17
C MET A 57 8.61 -14.60 -3.08
N LYS A 58 9.07 -15.24 -4.16
CA LYS A 58 9.28 -16.68 -4.17
C LYS A 58 10.42 -17.11 -3.26
N THR A 59 11.52 -16.36 -3.14
CA THR A 59 12.61 -16.70 -2.20
C THR A 59 12.13 -16.59 -0.75
N ILE A 60 11.30 -15.61 -0.43
CA ILE A 60 10.68 -15.47 0.90
C ILE A 60 9.73 -16.65 1.18
N LEU A 61 8.90 -17.03 0.20
CA LEU A 61 7.96 -18.14 0.35
C LEU A 61 8.61 -19.53 0.27
N SER A 62 9.77 -19.70 -0.39
CA SER A 62 10.32 -21.04 -0.71
C SER A 62 10.83 -21.84 0.48
N LYS A 63 10.68 -21.34 1.71
CA LYS A 63 10.84 -22.16 2.91
C LYS A 63 9.71 -23.19 3.07
N GLY A 64 8.56 -23.01 2.42
CA GLY A 64 7.47 -23.99 2.36
C GLY A 64 7.00 -24.27 0.92
N ASN A 65 6.99 -25.54 0.53
CA ASN A 65 6.71 -25.98 -0.86
C ASN A 65 5.24 -25.78 -1.32
N GLU A 66 4.33 -25.34 -0.46
CA GLU A 66 2.89 -25.54 -0.71
C GLU A 66 2.18 -24.41 -1.47
N ASN A 67 2.65 -23.17 -1.44
CA ASN A 67 1.82 -22.04 -1.89
C ASN A 67 2.46 -21.18 -3.00
N LYS A 68 2.79 -21.80 -4.15
CA LYS A 68 3.30 -21.08 -5.34
C LYS A 68 2.31 -20.03 -5.88
N GLY A 69 1.00 -20.27 -5.76
CA GLY A 69 -0.04 -19.36 -6.24
C GLY A 69 -0.12 -18.02 -5.50
N ASN A 70 0.24 -17.98 -4.21
CA ASN A 70 0.12 -16.76 -3.42
C ASN A 70 1.04 -15.63 -3.95
N SER A 71 2.21 -16.01 -4.48
CA SER A 71 3.15 -15.07 -5.09
C SER A 71 2.55 -14.24 -6.22
N PHE A 72 1.54 -14.76 -6.95
CA PHE A 72 0.87 -14.02 -8.03
C PHE A 72 -0.12 -12.97 -7.51
N ILE A 73 -0.83 -13.28 -6.41
CA ILE A 73 -1.73 -12.33 -5.75
C ILE A 73 -0.93 -11.17 -5.16
N LEU A 74 0.22 -11.47 -4.57
CA LEU A 74 1.09 -10.47 -3.96
C LEU A 74 1.73 -9.54 -5.00
N THR A 75 2.15 -10.06 -6.15
CA THR A 75 2.70 -9.22 -7.22
C THR A 75 1.63 -8.35 -7.89
N SER A 76 0.40 -8.84 -8.05
CA SER A 76 -0.70 -8.03 -8.61
C SER A 76 -1.14 -6.91 -7.65
N LEU A 77 -1.19 -7.18 -6.35
CA LEU A 77 -1.45 -6.17 -5.31
C LEU A 77 -0.38 -5.07 -5.31
N PHE A 78 0.90 -5.44 -5.39
CA PHE A 78 1.99 -4.47 -5.50
C PHE A 78 1.77 -3.52 -6.69
N LEU A 79 1.47 -4.09 -7.87
CA LEU A 79 1.31 -3.31 -9.10
C LEU A 79 0.12 -2.35 -9.00
N MET A 80 -1.01 -2.80 -8.46
CA MET A 80 -2.20 -1.97 -8.27
C MET A 80 -1.95 -0.81 -7.29
N ILE A 81 -1.25 -1.06 -6.18
CA ILE A 81 -0.94 0.00 -5.20
C ILE A 81 0.04 1.00 -5.79
N LEU A 82 1.06 0.52 -6.51
CA LEU A 82 2.05 1.37 -7.16
C LEU A 82 1.40 2.33 -8.18
N THR A 83 0.53 1.81 -9.06
CA THR A 83 -0.10 2.66 -10.10
C THR A 83 -1.03 3.69 -9.50
N ASN A 84 -1.80 3.34 -8.47
CA ASN A 84 -2.70 4.27 -7.79
C ASN A 84 -1.94 5.37 -7.03
N ASN A 85 -0.86 5.03 -6.31
CA ASN A 85 -0.05 6.03 -5.61
C ASN A 85 0.66 6.97 -6.58
N PHE A 86 1.20 6.43 -7.68
CA PHE A 86 1.90 7.24 -8.68
C PHE A 86 0.94 8.18 -9.43
N LEU A 87 -0.25 7.70 -9.78
CA LEU A 87 -1.31 8.55 -10.35
C LEU A 87 -1.71 9.67 -9.40
N GLY A 88 -1.74 9.39 -8.10
CA GLY A 88 -2.10 10.37 -7.10
C GLY A 88 -1.19 11.59 -7.06
N LEU A 89 0.09 11.45 -7.40
CA LEU A 89 1.07 12.55 -7.40
C LEU A 89 0.84 13.59 -8.51
N PHE A 90 0.07 13.25 -9.55
CA PHE A 90 -0.23 14.21 -10.61
C PHE A 90 -1.24 15.27 -10.14
N PRO A 91 -1.09 16.53 -10.60
CA PRO A 91 -2.00 17.59 -10.22
C PRO A 91 -3.43 17.27 -10.67
N TYR A 92 -4.40 17.60 -9.82
CA TYR A 92 -5.84 17.43 -10.05
C TYR A 92 -6.35 15.98 -10.14
N ILE A 93 -5.51 14.97 -9.90
CA ILE A 93 -5.97 13.59 -9.79
C ILE A 93 -6.37 13.31 -8.34
N PHE A 94 -7.60 12.82 -8.15
CA PHE A 94 -8.07 12.40 -6.83
C PHE A 94 -7.33 11.13 -6.36
N THR A 95 -6.66 11.24 -5.21
CA THR A 95 -5.85 10.16 -4.63
C THR A 95 -6.73 9.19 -3.85
N SER A 96 -7.21 8.15 -4.53
CA SER A 96 -8.06 7.13 -3.91
C SER A 96 -7.41 6.41 -2.71
N THR A 97 -6.07 6.31 -2.69
CA THR A 97 -5.30 5.67 -1.61
C THR A 97 -5.18 6.52 -0.34
N SER A 98 -5.55 7.80 -0.38
CA SER A 98 -5.63 8.66 0.81
C SER A 98 -6.77 8.24 1.75
N HIS A 99 -7.85 7.66 1.22
CA HIS A 99 -8.96 7.20 2.03
C HIS A 99 -8.65 5.86 2.72
N LEU A 100 -8.86 5.84 4.04
CA LEU A 100 -8.70 4.63 4.84
C LEU A 100 -9.62 3.49 4.39
N THR A 101 -10.79 3.82 3.85
CA THR A 101 -11.73 2.84 3.32
C THR A 101 -11.10 1.99 2.22
N LEU A 102 -10.43 2.58 1.23
CA LEU A 102 -9.79 1.83 0.15
C LEU A 102 -8.67 0.94 0.69
N THR A 103 -7.74 1.49 1.48
CA THR A 103 -6.58 0.73 1.96
C THR A 103 -6.96 -0.38 2.94
N LEU A 104 -7.97 -0.17 3.78
CA LEU A 104 -8.51 -1.19 4.66
C LEU A 104 -9.22 -2.30 3.87
N THR A 105 -9.96 -1.97 2.79
CA THR A 105 -10.56 -2.99 1.92
C THR A 105 -9.53 -3.83 1.18
N LEU A 106 -8.30 -3.35 0.98
CA LEU A 106 -7.19 -4.16 0.45
C LEU A 106 -6.50 -5.00 1.52
N ALA A 107 -6.25 -4.44 2.70
CA ALA A 107 -5.48 -5.10 3.76
C ALA A 107 -6.29 -6.17 4.51
N LEU A 108 -7.57 -5.89 4.81
CA LEU A 108 -8.37 -6.75 5.68
C LEU A 108 -8.71 -8.10 5.03
N PRO A 109 -9.16 -8.19 3.76
CA PRO A 109 -9.42 -9.48 3.11
C PRO A 109 -8.15 -10.34 3.00
N MET A 110 -7.01 -9.73 2.67
CA MET A 110 -5.74 -10.44 2.60
C MET A 110 -5.36 -11.05 3.95
N TRP A 111 -5.40 -10.26 5.03
CA TRP A 111 -5.14 -10.78 6.37
C TRP A 111 -6.15 -11.85 6.80
N LEU A 112 -7.44 -11.63 6.56
CA LEU A 112 -8.49 -12.58 6.93
C LEU A 112 -8.29 -13.92 6.20
N SER A 113 -7.91 -13.89 4.93
CA SER A 113 -7.61 -15.10 4.16
C SER A 113 -6.44 -15.90 4.73
N PHE A 114 -5.37 -15.23 5.17
CA PHE A 114 -4.22 -15.90 5.78
C PHE A 114 -4.59 -16.49 7.14
N MET A 115 -5.32 -15.75 7.97
CA MET A 115 -5.78 -16.25 9.26
C MET A 115 -6.69 -17.47 9.08
N LEU A 116 -7.70 -17.41 8.21
CA LEU A 116 -8.56 -18.56 7.94
C LEU A 116 -7.75 -19.77 7.44
N PHE A 117 -6.80 -19.56 6.52
CA PHE A 117 -5.93 -20.63 6.04
C PHE A 117 -5.13 -21.30 7.16
N GLY A 118 -4.52 -20.51 8.05
CA GLY A 118 -3.72 -21.01 9.16
C GLY A 118 -4.52 -21.83 10.17
N TRP A 119 -5.73 -21.37 10.49
CA TRP A 119 -6.62 -22.08 11.41
C TRP A 119 -7.18 -23.38 10.81
N ILE A 120 -7.32 -23.47 9.49
CA ILE A 120 -7.82 -24.69 8.84
C ILE A 120 -6.71 -25.73 8.65
N LYS A 121 -5.51 -25.30 8.21
CA LYS A 121 -4.42 -26.24 7.91
C LYS A 121 -3.61 -26.66 9.14
N ASN A 122 -3.16 -25.70 9.95
CA ASN A 122 -2.16 -25.94 10.99
C ASN A 122 -2.59 -25.32 12.33
N THR A 123 -3.67 -25.84 12.93
CA THR A 123 -4.20 -25.36 14.22
C THR A 123 -3.16 -25.38 15.34
N ASN A 124 -2.43 -26.49 15.50
CA ASN A 124 -1.45 -26.62 16.58
C ASN A 124 -0.28 -25.65 16.42
N HIS A 125 0.22 -25.46 15.19
CA HIS A 125 1.30 -24.51 14.91
C HIS A 125 0.86 -23.06 15.18
N MET A 126 -0.41 -22.73 14.87
CA MET A 126 -0.97 -21.41 15.18
C MET A 126 -1.05 -21.17 16.70
N PHE A 127 -1.40 -22.19 17.50
CA PHE A 127 -1.38 -22.08 18.96
C PHE A 127 0.03 -21.95 19.53
N GLU A 128 1.00 -22.67 18.96
CA GLU A 128 2.41 -22.55 19.35
C GLU A 128 2.97 -21.15 19.06
N HIS A 129 2.59 -20.52 17.94
CA HIS A 129 2.99 -19.16 17.61
C HIS A 129 2.49 -18.11 18.62
N LEU A 130 1.39 -18.37 19.34
CA LEU A 130 0.85 -17.44 20.34
C LEU A 130 1.69 -17.36 21.62
N VAL A 131 2.57 -18.34 21.86
CA VAL A 131 3.41 -18.39 23.06
C VAL A 131 4.89 -18.42 22.66
N PRO A 132 5.67 -17.36 22.93
CA PRO A 132 7.09 -17.40 22.64
C PRO A 132 7.78 -18.46 23.49
N GLN A 133 8.69 -19.21 22.85
CA GLN A 133 9.45 -20.27 23.49
C GLN A 133 10.27 -19.72 24.67
N GLY A 134 10.21 -20.39 25.81
CA GLY A 134 10.99 -20.06 27.01
C GLY A 134 10.34 -19.07 27.98
N THR A 135 9.05 -18.76 27.85
CA THR A 135 8.34 -17.92 28.84
C THR A 135 8.02 -18.70 30.13
N PRO A 136 8.21 -18.08 31.32
CA PRO A 136 7.84 -18.71 32.59
C PRO A 136 6.31 -18.82 32.71
N SER A 137 5.84 -19.89 33.35
CA SER A 137 4.41 -20.27 33.36
C SER A 137 3.45 -19.19 33.88
N MET A 138 3.92 -18.34 34.80
CA MET A 138 3.11 -17.26 35.39
C MET A 138 2.79 -16.13 34.40
N LEU A 139 3.68 -15.87 33.42
CA LEU A 139 3.54 -14.76 32.44
C LEU A 139 2.86 -15.19 31.13
N MET A 140 2.68 -16.50 30.91
CA MET A 140 2.07 -17.05 29.69
C MET A 140 0.71 -16.43 29.34
N PRO A 141 -0.28 -16.30 30.25
CA PRO A 141 -1.60 -15.79 29.86
C PRO A 141 -1.56 -14.31 29.40
N PHE A 142 -0.66 -13.51 29.96
CA PHE A 142 -0.51 -12.11 29.56
C PHE A 142 0.14 -11.98 28.18
N MET A 143 1.13 -12.81 27.87
CA MET A 143 1.79 -12.82 26.56
C MET A 143 0.82 -13.21 25.43
N VAL A 144 -0.05 -14.19 25.66
CA VAL A 144 -1.06 -14.59 24.66
C VAL A 144 -2.01 -13.43 24.34
N ILE A 145 -2.42 -12.65 25.35
CA ILE A 145 -3.29 -11.48 25.12
C ILE A 145 -2.57 -10.43 24.26
N ILE A 146 -1.29 -10.17 24.52
CA ILE A 146 -0.53 -9.21 23.72
C ILE A 146 -0.37 -9.69 22.28
N GLU A 147 -0.06 -10.97 22.06
CA GLU A 147 0.15 -11.51 20.72
C GLU A 147 -1.15 -11.62 19.91
N THR A 148 -2.27 -11.90 20.58
CA THR A 148 -3.59 -11.85 19.92
C THR A 148 -3.94 -10.42 19.49
N ILE A 149 -3.66 -9.42 20.32
CA ILE A 149 -3.85 -8.00 19.98
C ILE A 149 -2.90 -7.58 18.84
N SER A 150 -1.63 -7.97 18.89
CA SER A 150 -0.63 -7.64 17.86
C SER A 150 -1.04 -8.18 16.49
N ASN A 151 -1.60 -9.39 16.45
CA ASN A 151 -2.09 -10.01 15.23
C ASN A 151 -3.30 -9.27 14.62
N ILE A 152 -4.24 -8.80 15.45
CA ILE A 152 -5.41 -8.02 14.99
C ILE A 152 -5.01 -6.63 14.49
N ILE A 153 -4.04 -5.97 15.14
CA ILE A 153 -3.59 -4.61 14.79
C ILE A 153 -2.81 -4.58 13.47
N ARG A 154 -2.20 -5.70 13.09
CA ARG A 154 -1.33 -5.88 11.92
C ARG A 154 -1.92 -5.33 10.60
N PRO A 155 -3.11 -5.74 10.12
CA PRO A 155 -3.71 -5.17 8.90
C PRO A 155 -4.05 -3.67 9.04
N GLY A 156 -4.43 -3.25 10.25
CA GLY A 156 -4.70 -1.84 10.54
C GLY A 156 -3.47 -0.96 10.38
N THR A 157 -2.33 -1.36 10.93
CA THR A 157 -1.08 -0.58 10.82
C THR A 157 -0.58 -0.47 9.38
N LEU A 158 -0.78 -1.52 8.58
CA LEU A 158 -0.41 -1.56 7.16
C LEU A 158 -1.29 -0.60 6.34
N ALA A 159 -2.62 -0.59 6.56
CA ALA A 159 -3.55 0.32 5.89
C ALA A 159 -3.32 1.79 6.30
N VAL A 160 -3.15 2.05 7.61
CA VAL A 160 -2.89 3.40 8.14
C VAL A 160 -1.55 3.94 7.62
N ARG A 161 -0.52 3.10 7.49
CA ARG A 161 0.78 3.53 6.95
C ARG A 161 0.66 4.06 5.53
N LEU A 162 -0.13 3.41 4.68
CA LEU A 162 -0.27 3.84 3.30
C LEU A 162 -1.07 5.13 3.19
N THR A 163 -2.20 5.23 3.91
CA THR A 163 -3.05 6.42 3.93
C THR A 163 -2.35 7.64 4.50
N ALA A 164 -1.70 7.51 5.65
CA ALA A 164 -1.04 8.62 6.33
C ALA A 164 0.05 9.24 5.46
N ASN A 165 0.87 8.43 4.78
CA ASN A 165 1.92 8.93 3.91
C ASN A 165 1.37 9.69 2.69
N MET A 166 0.29 9.19 2.07
CA MET A 166 -0.35 9.86 0.94
C MET A 166 -1.07 11.15 1.39
N ILE A 167 -1.80 11.14 2.51
CA ILE A 167 -2.48 12.34 3.03
C ILE A 167 -1.44 13.41 3.41
N ALA A 168 -0.41 13.04 4.18
CA ALA A 168 0.57 13.98 4.69
C ALA A 168 1.35 14.67 3.56
N GLY A 169 1.77 13.92 2.54
CA GLY A 169 2.45 14.47 1.37
C GLY A 169 1.59 15.50 0.64
N HIS A 170 0.40 15.09 0.21
CA HIS A 170 -0.53 15.99 -0.49
C HIS A 170 -0.91 17.24 0.33
N LEU A 171 -1.11 17.09 1.64
CA LEU A 171 -1.39 18.23 2.52
C LEU A 171 -0.19 19.19 2.59
N LEU A 172 1.04 18.66 2.64
CA LEU A 172 2.25 19.47 2.69
C LEU A 172 2.49 20.20 1.35
N LEU A 173 2.33 19.52 0.20
CA LEU A 173 2.41 20.13 -1.13
C LEU A 173 1.41 21.27 -1.30
N THR A 174 0.17 21.08 -0.84
CA THR A 174 -0.91 22.07 -1.00
C THR A 174 -0.74 23.27 -0.06
N LEU A 175 -0.25 23.06 1.16
CA LEU A 175 0.11 24.14 2.07
C LEU A 175 1.23 25.02 1.51
N LEU A 176 2.32 24.42 1.00
CA LEU A 176 3.41 25.16 0.39
C LEU A 176 2.96 25.88 -0.88
N GLY A 177 2.15 25.22 -1.72
CA GLY A 177 1.60 25.81 -2.94
C GLY A 177 0.71 27.02 -2.68
N ASN A 178 -0.18 26.94 -1.68
CA ASN A 178 -1.11 28.02 -1.34
C ASN A 178 -0.41 29.27 -0.78
N ASN A 179 0.71 29.10 -0.10
CA ASN A 179 1.50 30.24 0.41
C ASN A 179 2.37 30.89 -0.68
N GLY A 180 2.66 30.18 -1.78
CA GLY A 180 3.47 30.66 -2.91
C GLY A 180 3.09 32.05 -3.46
N PRO A 181 1.83 32.33 -3.83
CA PRO A 181 1.45 33.61 -4.44
C PRO A 181 1.56 34.83 -3.51
N SER A 182 1.65 34.62 -2.20
CA SER A 182 1.78 35.70 -1.20
C SER A 182 3.23 36.11 -0.90
N MET A 183 4.20 35.36 -1.42
CA MET A 183 5.62 35.51 -1.10
C MET A 183 6.36 36.43 -2.08
N SER A 184 7.47 37.03 -1.62
CA SER A 184 8.33 37.85 -2.45
C SER A 184 9.06 37.02 -3.52
N HIS A 185 9.46 37.65 -4.62
CA HIS A 185 10.09 36.97 -5.76
C HIS A 185 11.40 36.24 -5.39
N THR A 186 12.15 36.73 -4.39
CA THR A 186 13.38 36.09 -3.90
C THR A 186 13.10 34.85 -3.06
N LEU A 187 12.00 34.82 -2.31
CA LEU A 187 11.58 33.65 -1.53
C LEU A 187 10.89 32.60 -2.42
N LEU A 188 10.28 33.02 -3.53
CA LEU A 188 9.60 32.16 -4.49
C LEU A 188 10.55 31.11 -5.10
N THR A 189 11.79 31.48 -5.43
CA THR A 189 12.78 30.54 -5.98
C THR A 189 13.13 29.44 -4.98
N VAL A 190 13.28 29.79 -3.70
CA VAL A 190 13.50 28.82 -2.61
C VAL A 190 12.28 27.91 -2.46
N LEU A 191 11.07 28.45 -2.50
CA LEU A 191 9.83 27.66 -2.38
C LEU A 191 9.69 26.65 -3.53
N ILE A 192 9.98 27.05 -4.77
CA ILE A 192 9.92 26.16 -5.93
C ILE A 192 10.94 25.03 -5.79
N THR A 193 12.18 25.33 -5.40
CA THR A 193 13.19 24.27 -5.19
C THR A 193 12.78 23.30 -4.08
N ALA A 194 12.21 23.79 -2.98
CA ALA A 194 11.68 22.94 -1.91
C ALA A 194 10.53 22.04 -2.41
N GLN A 195 9.63 22.57 -3.24
CA GLN A 195 8.50 21.80 -3.78
C GLN A 195 8.94 20.72 -4.77
N ILE A 196 9.96 20.97 -5.59
CA ILE A 196 10.56 19.96 -6.48
C ILE A 196 11.19 18.83 -5.64
N LEU A 197 11.96 19.19 -4.60
CA LEU A 197 12.56 18.20 -3.70
C LEU A 197 11.50 17.36 -3.00
N LEU A 198 10.40 17.99 -2.57
CA LEU A 198 9.31 17.29 -1.90
C LEU A 198 8.56 16.34 -2.83
N LEU A 199 8.34 16.73 -4.10
CA LEU A 199 7.75 15.84 -5.11
C LEU A 199 8.64 14.61 -5.36
N ILE A 200 9.97 14.79 -5.41
CA ILE A 200 10.92 13.68 -5.55
C ILE A 200 10.83 12.75 -4.33
N LEU A 201 10.74 13.31 -3.13
CA LEU A 201 10.58 12.55 -1.89
C LEU A 201 9.28 11.73 -1.93
N GLU A 202 8.15 12.34 -2.30
CA GLU A 202 6.86 11.64 -2.37
C GLU A 202 6.84 10.55 -3.43
N ALA A 203 7.47 10.77 -4.59
CA ALA A 203 7.63 9.74 -5.61
C ALA A 203 8.41 8.54 -5.08
N ALA A 204 9.48 8.78 -4.30
CA ALA A 204 10.23 7.71 -3.65
C ALA A 204 9.39 6.99 -2.58
N VAL A 205 8.67 7.75 -1.73
CA VAL A 205 7.78 7.19 -0.70
C VAL A 205 6.68 6.34 -1.32
N ALA A 206 6.07 6.77 -2.44
CA ALA A 206 5.03 6.01 -3.14
C ALA A 206 5.50 4.61 -3.57
N ILE A 207 6.75 4.49 -4.06
CA ILE A 207 7.37 3.22 -4.46
C ILE A 207 7.71 2.37 -3.22
N ILE A 208 8.27 2.98 -2.17
CA ILE A 208 8.66 2.27 -0.96
C ILE A 208 7.42 1.72 -0.23
N GLN A 209 6.32 2.48 -0.18
CA GLN A 209 5.11 2.04 0.53
C GLN A 209 4.44 0.85 -0.16
N SER A 210 4.36 0.82 -1.50
CA SER A 210 3.81 -0.34 -2.21
C SER A 210 4.69 -1.59 -1.99
N TYR A 211 6.01 -1.41 -1.96
CA TYR A 211 6.96 -2.50 -1.70
C TYR A 211 6.86 -3.05 -0.27
N VAL A 212 6.85 -2.18 0.73
CA VAL A 212 6.73 -2.56 2.14
C VAL A 212 5.38 -3.25 2.41
N PHE A 213 4.30 -2.80 1.78
CA PHE A 213 2.99 -3.46 1.87
C PHE A 213 3.10 -4.91 1.37
N ALA A 214 3.66 -5.10 0.18
CA ALA A 214 3.77 -6.42 -0.45
C ALA A 214 4.67 -7.38 0.36
N ILE A 215 5.80 -6.89 0.90
CA ILE A 215 6.71 -7.73 1.69
C ILE A 215 6.15 -8.10 3.06
N LEU A 216 5.52 -7.16 3.77
CA LEU A 216 4.87 -7.53 5.04
C LEU A 216 3.80 -8.58 4.79
N SER A 217 3.01 -8.45 3.71
CA SER A 217 2.02 -9.47 3.37
C SER A 217 2.62 -10.83 2.99
N THR A 218 3.81 -10.88 2.34
CA THR A 218 4.50 -12.17 2.12
C THR A 218 5.04 -12.78 3.41
N LEU A 219 5.63 -11.97 4.28
CA LEU A 219 6.11 -12.44 5.58
C LEU A 219 4.96 -13.02 6.41
N TYR A 220 3.81 -12.35 6.44
CA TYR A 220 2.63 -12.86 7.13
C TYR A 220 2.10 -14.16 6.53
N SER A 221 2.15 -14.31 5.20
CA SER A 221 1.84 -15.60 4.59
C SER A 221 2.86 -16.68 4.97
N SER A 222 4.14 -16.33 5.13
CA SER A 222 5.18 -17.30 5.48
C SER A 222 5.16 -17.71 6.95
N GLU A 223 4.69 -16.86 7.86
CA GLU A 223 4.50 -17.19 9.28
C GLU A 223 3.36 -18.20 9.49
N VAL A 224 2.34 -18.13 8.63
CA VAL A 224 1.14 -18.96 8.75
C VAL A 224 1.25 -20.32 8.06
N ASN A 225 2.10 -20.43 7.03
CA ASN A 225 2.37 -21.70 6.33
C ASN A 225 3.37 -22.57 7.12
#